data_AF-A0A925VLF9-F1
#
_entry.id   AF-A0A925VLF9-F1
#
_cell.length_a   1.000
_cell.length_b   1.000
_cell.length_c   1.000
_cell.angle_alpha   90.00
_cell.angle_beta   90.00
_cell.angle_gamma   90.00
#
_symmetry.space_group_name_H-M   'P 1'
#
loop_
_entity.id
_entity.type
_entity.pdbx_description
1 polymer ?
#
loop_
_entity_poly.entity_id
_entity_poly.type
_entity_poly.pdbx_seq_one_letter_code
_entity_poly.pdbx_strand_id
1 'polypeptide(L)' 'MQLSFLTADVSDIAKAARLGFDGVELNVSALGDATAGALNRVAIDQARQLCADHGMTITALAFYDLA' A
#
# COMPACT_ATOMS: atom_id res chain seq x y z
N MET A 1 14.96 5.10 -11.83
CA MET A 1 13.86 6.04 -11.58
C MET A 1 12.79 5.23 -10.89
N GLN A 2 12.54 5.42 -9.60
CA GLN A 2 11.59 4.57 -8.86
C GLN A 2 10.17 4.95 -9.27
N LEU A 3 9.53 4.10 -10.08
CA LEU A 3 8.12 4.25 -10.41
C LEU A 3 7.30 3.67 -9.26
N SER A 4 6.36 4.47 -8.75
CA SER A 4 5.40 4.04 -7.71
C SER A 4 4.00 3.90 -8.30
N PHE A 5 3.27 2.88 -7.85
CA PHE A 5 1.88 2.62 -8.23
C PHE A 5 0.93 2.97 -7.08
N LEU A 6 -0.05 3.83 -7.32
CA LEU A 6 -1.11 4.12 -6.34
C LEU A 6 -2.14 3.00 -6.35
N THR A 7 -2.44 2.43 -5.18
CA THR A 7 -3.51 1.45 -5.01
C THR A 7 -4.27 1.62 -3.70
N ALA A 8 -5.52 1.16 -3.69
CA ALA A 8 -6.35 1.04 -2.50
C ALA A 8 -6.52 -0.41 -2.02
N ASP A 9 -5.80 -1.37 -2.62
CA ASP A 9 -5.85 -2.78 -2.27
C ASP A 9 -4.43 -3.35 -2.16
N VAL A 10 -4.12 -3.96 -1.01
CA VAL A 10 -2.86 -4.66 -0.74
C VAL A 10 -2.62 -5.78 -1.77
N SER A 11 -3.67 -6.38 -2.32
CA SER A 11 -3.56 -7.43 -3.35
C SER A 11 -2.94 -6.95 -4.66
N ASP A 12 -2.94 -5.64 -4.93
CA ASP A 12 -2.34 -5.08 -6.13
C ASP A 12 -0.81 -4.98 -6.06
N ILE A 13 -0.19 -5.13 -4.89
CA ILE A 13 1.27 -5.11 -4.75
C ILE A 13 1.93 -6.16 -5.66
N ALA A 14 1.38 -7.38 -5.69
CA ALA A 14 1.86 -8.43 -6.57
C ALA A 14 1.71 -8.09 -8.07
N LYS A 15 0.67 -7.32 -8.44
CA LYS A 15 0.46 -6.86 -9.81
C LYS A 15 1.47 -5.76 -10.15
N ALA A 16 1.67 -4.80 -9.27
CA ALA A 16 2.64 -3.72 -9.45
C ALA A 16 4.08 -4.26 -9.62
N ALA A 17 4.47 -5.27 -8.82
CA ALA A 17 5.75 -5.95 -8.98
C ALA A 17 5.92 -6.58 -10.37
N ARG A 18 4.89 -7.27 -10.87
CA ARG A 18 4.89 -7.89 -12.21
C ARG A 18 4.97 -6.88 -13.34
N LEU A 19 4.49 -5.67 -13.12
CA LEU A 19 4.56 -4.56 -14.08
C LEU A 19 5.88 -3.80 -14.00
N GLY A 20 6.79 -4.16 -13.09
CA GLY A 20 8.12 -3.57 -12.95
C GLY A 20 8.14 -2.27 -12.13
N PHE A 21 7.15 -2.03 -11.28
CA PHE A 21 7.21 -0.96 -10.29
C PHE A 21 8.12 -1.34 -9.13
N ASP A 22 8.79 -0.33 -8.55
CA ASP A 22 9.71 -0.51 -7.41
C ASP A 22 9.01 -0.21 -6.07
N GLY A 23 7.84 0.42 -6.12
CA GLY A 23 7.09 0.79 -4.93
C GLY A 23 5.61 1.03 -5.15
N VAL A 24 4.89 1.16 -4.04
CA VAL A 24 3.46 1.50 -4.02
C VAL A 24 3.20 2.67 -3.11
N GLU A 25 2.29 3.54 -3.54
CA GLU A 25 1.57 4.43 -2.66
C GLU A 25 0.28 3.72 -2.27
N LEU A 26 0.05 3.53 -0.97
CA LEU A 26 -1.10 2.77 -0.48
C LEU A 26 -2.11 3.71 0.16
N ASN A 27 -3.35 3.66 -0.33
CA ASN A 27 -4.44 4.34 0.34
C ASN A 27 -4.66 3.70 1.72
N VAL A 28 -4.73 4.51 2.77
CA VAL A 28 -4.92 4.04 4.14
C VAL A 28 -6.22 3.27 4.34
N SER A 29 -7.22 3.42 3.46
CA SER A 29 -8.44 2.60 3.45
C SER A 29 -8.15 1.10 3.32
N ALA A 30 -7.04 0.74 2.65
CA ALA A 30 -6.56 -0.64 2.54
C ALA A 30 -6.08 -1.22 3.89
N LEU A 31 -5.84 -0.35 4.87
CA LEU A 31 -5.29 -0.65 6.18
C LEU A 31 -6.31 -0.42 7.31
N GLY A 32 -7.57 -0.12 6.97
CA GLY A 32 -8.64 0.19 7.91
C GLY A 32 -9.26 1.56 7.67
N ASP A 33 -10.21 1.93 8.54
CA ASP A 33 -10.86 3.23 8.47
C ASP A 33 -10.10 4.26 9.30
N ALA A 34 -9.35 5.13 8.62
CA ALA A 34 -8.59 6.21 9.23
C ALA A 34 -9.46 7.27 9.92
N THR A 35 -10.74 7.36 9.56
CA THR A 35 -11.70 8.31 10.19
C THR A 35 -12.27 7.75 11.48
N ALA A 36 -12.30 6.42 11.63
CA ALA A 36 -12.81 5.73 12.80
C ALA A 36 -11.75 5.46 13.89
N GLY A 37 -10.47 5.76 13.63
CA GLY A 37 -9.41 5.66 14.62
C GLY A 37 -8.06 5.20 14.06
N ALA A 38 -7.30 4.46 14.87
CA ALA A 38 -5.99 3.95 14.47
C ALA A 38 -6.11 2.92 13.34
N LEU A 39 -5.17 2.96 12.39
CA LEU A 39 -5.07 1.95 11.34
C LEU A 39 -4.80 0.55 11.92
N ASN A 40 -5.23 -0.47 11.19
CA ASN A 40 -5.05 -1.86 11.57
C ASN A 40 -3.56 -2.25 11.43
N ARG A 41 -2.90 -2.42 12.58
CA ARG A 41 -1.48 -2.79 12.64
C ARG A 41 -1.19 -4.13 11.94
N VAL A 42 -2.09 -5.10 12.04
CA VAL A 42 -1.92 -6.41 11.37
C VAL A 42 -1.95 -6.24 9.86
N ALA A 43 -2.83 -5.39 9.33
CA ALA A 43 -2.89 -5.09 7.90
C ALA A 43 -1.62 -4.38 7.41
N ILE A 44 -1.06 -3.48 8.22
CA ILE A 44 0.22 -2.81 7.93
C ILE A 44 1.36 -3.84 7.85
N ASP A 45 1.46 -4.74 8.83
CA ASP A 45 2.51 -5.74 8.87
C ASP A 45 2.39 -6.73 7.69
N GLN A 46 1.15 -7.08 7.29
CA GLN A 46 0.88 -7.89 6.10
C GLN A 46 1.28 -7.18 4.80
N ALA A 47 0.92 -5.92 4.62
CA ALA A 47 1.29 -5.14 3.44
C ALA A 47 2.82 -4.99 3.33
N ARG A 48 3.49 -4.76 4.46
CA ARG A 48 4.95 -4.72 4.53
C ARG A 48 5.58 -6.05 4.13
N GLN A 49 5.06 -7.17 4.64
CA GLN A 49 5.57 -8.49 4.28
C GLN A 49 5.39 -8.76 2.77
N LEU A 50 4.22 -8.43 2.22
CA LEU A 50 3.95 -8.62 0.80
C LEU A 50 4.87 -7.78 -0.09
N CYS A 51 5.14 -6.54 0.30
CA CYS A 51 6.17 -5.72 -0.38
C CYS A 51 7.55 -6.38 -0.31
N ALA A 52 7.96 -6.89 0.85
CA ALA A 52 9.25 -7.57 1.01
C ALA A 52 9.36 -8.83 0.12
N ASP A 53 8.29 -9.62 0.05
CA ASP A 53 8.23 -10.84 -0.79
C ASP A 53 8.39 -10.55 -2.28
N HIS A 54 8.03 -9.32 -2.70
CA HIS A 54 8.10 -8.87 -4.09
C HIS A 54 9.23 -7.88 -4.38
N GLY A 55 10.10 -7.58 -3.41
CA GLY A 55 11.18 -6.58 -3.57
C GLY A 55 10.67 -5.16 -3.78
N MET A 56 9.44 -4.86 -3.34
CA MET A 56 8.81 -3.55 -3.43
C MET A 56 8.92 -2.77 -2.12
N THR A 57 8.68 -1.47 -2.18
CA THR A 57 8.59 -0.59 -1.00
C THR A 57 7.25 0.12 -0.94
N ILE A 58 6.64 0.22 0.24
CA ILE A 58 5.56 1.20 0.47
C ILE A 58 6.23 2.58 0.57
N THR A 59 6.05 3.42 -0.46
CA THR A 59 6.72 4.73 -0.56
C THR A 59 5.93 5.83 0.12
N ALA A 60 4.60 5.67 0.21
CA ALA A 60 3.72 6.59 0.93
C ALA A 60 2.44 5.87 1.42
N LEU A 61 1.88 6.40 2.50
CA LEU A 61 0.53 6.09 2.97
C LEU A 61 -0.32 7.35 2.76
N ALA A 62 -1.38 7.23 1.98
CA ALA A 62 -2.19 8.37 1.56
C ALA A 62 -3.63 8.26 2.06
N PHE A 63 -4.15 9.35 2.62
CA PHE A 63 -5.55 9.49 2.98
C PHE A 63 -6.18 10.57 2.08
N TYR A 64 -7.28 10.21 1.43
CA TYR A 64 -8.00 11.09 0.52
C TYR A 64 -9.42 11.29 1.05
N ASP A 65 -9.67 12.45 1.66
CA ASP A 65 -11.00 12.90 2.13
C ASP A 65 -11.67 13.80 1.08
N LEU A 66 -11.55 13.42 -0.19
CA LEU A 66 -12.21 14.10 -1.29
C LEU A 66 -13.59 13.46 -1.46
N ALA A 67 -14.55 13.97 -0.68
CA ALA A 67 -15.98 13.71 -0.86
C ALA A 67 -16.51 14.30 -2.17
#